data_AF-A0A4R1QK92-F1
#
_entry.id   AF-A0A4R1QK92-F1
#
_cell.length_a   1.000
_cell.length_b   1.000
_cell.length_c   1.000
_cell.angle_alpha   90.00
_cell.angle_beta   90.00
_cell.angle_gamma   90.00
#
_symmetry.space_group_name_H-M   'P 1'
#
loop_
_entity.id
_entity.type
_entity.pdbx_description
1 polymer ?
#
loop_
_entity_poly.entity_id
_entity_poly.type
_entity_poly.pdbx_seq_one_letter_code
_entity_poly.pdbx_strand_id
1 'polypeptide(L)'
;MNKRMKKSLWALVGTMLCGCLLLAPGARAAETTALEDALEQTARLHQLAEEYAAGQQTETEPLTLTINYIRAQRYADTTWDMILGEPSEEFAGFVEQQAPELAQLQTLENVEIPATGEPVDFVHLVAGIGATWKRLPVVCTWGGDCIQLAGSVQGSGMDEESCIQQLKPYFACEDENASLLPKSDWLADLDGVNIGSTLTQDSDLAESIREYYRSISTGERARRFVLAQFGEVDTGDQQAFRQQVKDKFFSDSGVQLLLLSQKQMTLDEERNFVVVDSLNAPLNAVCSLTADTLAEMLDGAKVTGAAEETPQETGETQSPAQTSQPGEAQPTAPVLGQSSLARTMEKYSWLPWALGGVVLFCVLVLAVLSRKSR
;
A
#
# COMPACT_ATOMS: atom_id res chain seq x y z
N MET A 1 26.61 -44.93 -19.65
CA MET A 1 25.61 -45.10 -18.57
C MET A 1 24.55 -46.11 -18.98
N ASN A 2 24.55 -47.32 -18.40
CA ASN A 2 23.69 -48.44 -18.84
C ASN A 2 22.19 -48.20 -18.58
N LYS A 3 21.34 -48.70 -19.48
CA LYS A 3 19.86 -48.54 -19.49
C LYS A 3 19.18 -48.95 -18.17
N ARG A 4 19.80 -49.85 -17.40
CA ARG A 4 19.39 -50.26 -16.04
C ARG A 4 19.63 -49.19 -14.98
N MET A 5 20.75 -48.46 -15.03
CA MET A 5 21.04 -47.36 -14.11
C MET A 5 20.12 -46.15 -14.32
N LYS A 6 19.70 -45.88 -15.58
CA LYS A 6 18.69 -44.86 -15.85
C LYS A 6 17.34 -45.23 -15.20
N LYS A 7 16.88 -46.48 -15.33
CA LYS A 7 15.60 -46.91 -14.72
C LYS A 7 15.61 -46.86 -13.18
N SER A 8 16.72 -47.22 -12.54
CA SER A 8 16.85 -47.10 -11.08
C SER A 8 16.95 -45.65 -10.60
N LEU A 9 17.53 -44.74 -11.40
CA LEU A 9 17.60 -43.31 -11.07
C LEU A 9 16.23 -42.62 -11.21
N TRP A 10 15.45 -42.97 -12.24
CA TRP A 10 14.08 -42.48 -12.41
C TRP A 10 13.12 -43.02 -11.34
N ALA A 11 13.33 -44.27 -10.89
CA ALA A 11 12.57 -44.81 -9.75
C ALA A 11 12.91 -44.07 -8.45
N LEU A 12 14.20 -43.81 -8.17
CA LEU A 12 14.62 -43.11 -6.94
C LEU A 12 14.18 -41.63 -6.91
N VAL A 13 14.20 -40.94 -8.06
CA VAL A 13 13.68 -39.56 -8.19
C VAL A 13 12.15 -39.55 -8.06
N GLY A 14 11.45 -40.55 -8.59
CA GLY A 14 10.00 -40.67 -8.45
C GLY A 14 9.53 -40.95 -7.01
N THR A 15 10.23 -41.80 -6.26
CA THR A 15 9.89 -42.04 -4.84
C THR A 15 10.28 -40.88 -3.93
N MET A 16 11.33 -40.12 -4.27
CA MET A 16 11.73 -38.93 -3.52
C MET A 16 10.79 -37.74 -3.79
N LEU A 17 10.24 -37.61 -5.01
CA LEU A 17 9.19 -36.62 -5.31
C LEU A 17 7.86 -36.93 -4.59
N CYS A 18 7.46 -38.21 -4.52
CA CYS A 18 6.26 -38.60 -3.77
C CYS A 18 6.44 -38.50 -2.23
N GLY A 19 7.65 -38.67 -1.72
CA GLY A 19 7.95 -38.49 -0.29
C GLY A 19 7.95 -37.02 0.16
N CYS A 20 8.36 -36.11 -0.72
CA CYS A 20 8.33 -34.66 -0.43
C CYS A 20 6.93 -34.04 -0.56
N LEU A 21 6.01 -34.67 -1.31
CA LEU A 21 4.62 -34.22 -1.44
C LEU A 21 3.69 -34.71 -0.32
N LEU A 22 4.14 -35.63 0.54
CA LEU A 22 3.36 -36.14 1.68
C LEU A 22 3.83 -35.60 3.05
N LEU A 23 4.78 -34.65 3.04
CA LEU A 23 5.22 -33.87 4.20
C LEU A 23 5.13 -32.36 3.96
N ALA A 24 4.39 -31.93 2.93
CA ALA A 24 3.84 -30.59 2.97
C ALA A 24 2.92 -30.56 4.20
N PRO A 25 3.12 -29.65 5.17
CA PRO A 25 2.03 -29.26 6.05
C PRO A 25 0.87 -29.01 5.10
N GLY A 26 -0.24 -29.73 5.29
CA GLY A 26 -1.43 -29.50 4.46
C GLY A 26 -1.60 -28.00 4.37
N ALA A 27 -1.79 -27.48 3.15
CA ALA A 27 -2.09 -26.07 2.93
C ALA A 27 -3.25 -25.75 3.86
N ARG A 28 -2.90 -25.25 5.05
CA ARG A 28 -3.82 -24.70 6.00
C ARG A 28 -4.33 -23.52 5.18
N ALA A 29 -5.62 -23.51 4.86
CA ALA A 29 -6.23 -22.28 4.42
C ALA A 29 -5.68 -21.21 5.36
N ALA A 30 -4.99 -20.19 4.82
CA ALA A 30 -4.45 -19.13 5.64
C ALA A 30 -5.60 -18.71 6.56
N GLU A 31 -5.40 -18.85 7.86
CA GLU A 31 -6.41 -18.51 8.84
C GLU A 31 -6.48 -16.99 8.73
N THR A 32 -7.41 -16.48 7.92
CA THR A 32 -7.59 -15.04 7.72
C THR A 32 -7.84 -14.46 9.09
N THR A 33 -6.87 -13.67 9.59
CA THR A 33 -7.04 -12.97 10.85
C THR A 33 -8.31 -12.13 10.71
N ALA A 34 -9.27 -12.34 11.60
CA ALA A 34 -10.48 -11.55 11.58
C ALA A 34 -10.09 -10.09 11.76
N LEU A 35 -10.70 -9.18 10.99
CA LEU A 35 -10.43 -7.75 11.12
C LEU A 35 -10.55 -7.30 12.58
N GLU A 36 -11.54 -7.80 13.32
CA GLU A 36 -11.73 -7.44 14.73
C GLU A 36 -10.52 -7.81 15.60
N ASP A 37 -9.88 -8.97 15.39
CA ASP A 37 -8.68 -9.36 16.14
C ASP A 37 -7.51 -8.38 15.86
N ALA A 38 -7.36 -7.95 14.61
CA ALA A 38 -6.36 -6.95 14.23
C ALA A 38 -6.67 -5.58 14.84
N LEU A 39 -7.95 -5.20 14.94
CA LEU A 39 -8.39 -3.95 15.56
C LEU A 39 -8.26 -3.96 17.09
N GLU A 40 -8.54 -5.08 17.76
CA GLU A 40 -8.30 -5.23 19.21
C GLU A 40 -6.81 -5.08 19.53
N GLN A 41 -5.94 -5.68 18.72
CA GLN A 41 -4.49 -5.53 18.85
C GLN A 41 -4.02 -4.12 18.54
N THR A 42 -4.59 -3.48 17.53
CA THR A 42 -4.30 -2.07 17.19
C THR A 42 -4.72 -1.14 18.32
N ALA A 43 -5.88 -1.37 18.95
CA ALA A 43 -6.33 -0.62 20.12
C ALA A 43 -5.38 -0.83 21.30
N ARG A 44 -4.92 -2.07 21.55
CA ARG A 44 -3.93 -2.35 22.59
C ARG A 44 -2.59 -1.67 22.32
N LEU A 45 -2.13 -1.66 21.07
CA LEU A 45 -0.92 -0.95 20.65
C LEU A 45 -1.05 0.56 20.88
N HIS A 46 -2.21 1.14 20.57
CA HIS A 46 -2.47 2.56 20.79
C HIS A 46 -2.41 2.95 22.27
N GLN A 47 -3.00 2.13 23.15
CA GLN A 47 -2.88 2.33 24.60
C GLN A 47 -1.42 2.32 25.06
N LEU A 48 -0.59 1.41 24.56
CA LEU A 48 0.84 1.39 24.86
C LEU A 48 1.56 2.65 24.34
N ALA A 49 1.13 3.18 23.19
CA ALA A 49 1.66 4.44 22.65
C ALA A 49 1.32 5.63 23.55
N GLU A 50 0.10 5.69 24.11
CA GLU A 50 -0.30 6.70 25.09
C GLU A 50 0.51 6.59 26.38
N GLU A 51 0.65 5.37 26.93
CA GLU A 51 1.46 5.10 28.12
C GLU A 51 2.93 5.52 27.92
N TYR A 52 3.50 5.18 26.76
CA TYR A 52 4.87 5.54 26.40
C TYR A 52 5.04 7.06 26.27
N ALA A 53 4.16 7.74 25.53
CA ALA A 53 4.23 9.19 25.34
C ALA A 53 4.10 9.95 26.67
N ALA A 54 3.17 9.52 27.54
CA ALA A 54 3.02 10.10 28.88
C ALA A 54 4.26 9.90 29.76
N GLY A 55 4.95 8.76 29.63
CA GLY A 55 6.17 8.45 30.38
C GLY A 55 7.42 9.21 29.93
N GLN A 56 7.52 9.56 28.64
CA GLN A 56 8.72 10.20 28.06
C GLN A 56 8.70 11.74 28.12
N GLN A 57 7.57 12.37 28.48
CA GLN A 57 7.39 13.83 28.35
C GLN A 57 7.71 14.36 26.94
N THR A 58 7.48 13.55 25.90
CA THR A 58 7.72 13.93 24.50
C THR A 58 6.45 14.50 23.86
N GLU A 59 6.62 15.27 22.79
CA GLU A 59 5.51 15.75 21.95
C GLU A 59 5.07 14.70 20.90
N THR A 60 5.57 13.47 20.98
CA THR A 60 5.27 12.43 19.98
C THR A 60 3.83 11.95 20.13
N GLU A 61 3.03 12.18 19.09
CA GLU A 61 1.61 11.79 19.06
C GLU A 61 1.45 10.26 19.10
N PRO A 62 0.61 9.70 19.99
CA PRO A 62 0.35 8.26 20.09
C PRO A 62 -0.10 7.61 18.78
N LEU A 63 -0.90 8.33 17.98
CA LEU A 63 -1.31 7.90 16.64
C LEU A 63 -0.11 7.72 15.70
N THR A 64 0.86 8.64 15.74
CA THR A 64 2.10 8.53 14.95
C THR A 64 2.91 7.30 15.35
N LEU A 65 3.05 7.03 16.66
CA LEU A 65 3.73 5.83 17.17
C LEU A 65 3.03 4.54 16.73
N THR A 66 1.70 4.52 16.78
CA THR A 66 0.89 3.36 16.39
C THR A 66 1.05 3.04 14.91
N ILE A 67 0.88 4.04 14.04
CA ILE A 67 1.03 3.88 12.58
C ILE A 67 2.45 3.45 12.22
N ASN A 68 3.46 4.14 12.77
CA ASN A 68 4.86 3.83 12.47
C ASN A 68 5.27 2.44 12.98
N TYR A 69 4.72 1.99 14.12
CA TYR A 69 4.96 0.64 14.60
C TYR A 69 4.38 -0.40 13.64
N ILE A 70 3.12 -0.25 13.20
CA ILE A 70 2.46 -1.23 12.32
C ILE A 70 3.18 -1.32 10.96
N ARG A 71 3.55 -0.18 10.36
CA ARG A 71 4.20 -0.20 9.03
C ARG A 71 5.67 -0.65 9.03
N ALA A 72 6.29 -0.80 10.20
CA ALA A 72 7.74 -0.81 10.38
C ALA A 72 8.50 -1.90 9.60
N GLN A 73 7.85 -2.99 9.19
CA GLN A 73 8.51 -4.06 8.42
C GLN A 73 8.30 -3.95 6.90
N ARG A 74 7.15 -3.43 6.45
CA ARG A 74 6.79 -3.40 5.02
C ARG A 74 7.03 -2.04 4.36
N TYR A 75 6.83 -0.94 5.08
CA TYR A 75 6.93 0.42 4.54
C TYR A 75 7.89 1.25 5.37
N ALA A 76 9.14 0.81 5.59
CA ALA A 76 10.14 1.48 6.44
C ALA A 76 11.38 1.98 5.67
N ASP A 77 11.20 2.33 4.39
CA ASP A 77 12.25 3.00 3.63
C ASP A 77 12.24 4.52 3.87
N THR A 78 13.31 5.19 3.43
CA THR A 78 13.53 6.63 3.61
C THR A 78 12.38 7.49 3.07
N THR A 79 11.67 7.03 2.04
CA THR A 79 10.53 7.77 1.45
C THR A 79 9.37 7.79 2.42
N TRP A 80 9.02 6.64 2.99
CA TRP A 80 7.97 6.53 3.99
C TRP A 80 8.33 7.21 5.30
N ASP A 81 9.59 7.13 5.72
CA ASP A 81 10.09 7.81 6.91
C ASP A 81 10.05 9.34 6.78
N MET A 82 10.27 9.88 5.58
CA MET A 82 10.12 11.30 5.33
C MET A 82 8.67 11.78 5.48
N ILE A 83 7.69 10.90 5.24
CA ILE A 83 6.26 11.24 5.24
C ILE A 83 5.63 11.00 6.62
N LEU A 84 5.93 9.85 7.23
CA LEU A 84 5.31 9.40 8.46
C LEU A 84 6.22 9.52 9.69
N GLY A 85 7.50 9.85 9.50
CA GLY A 85 8.53 9.90 10.54
C GLY A 85 9.10 8.51 10.84
N GLU A 86 10.38 8.39 11.17
CA GLU A 86 11.05 7.10 11.42
C GLU A 86 10.34 6.27 12.53
N PRO A 87 10.18 4.94 12.36
CA PRO A 87 9.74 4.06 13.43
C PRO A 87 10.67 4.13 14.66
N SER A 88 10.11 4.36 15.85
CA SER A 88 10.91 4.43 17.08
C SER A 88 11.32 3.04 17.57
N GLU A 89 12.62 2.79 17.62
CA GLU A 89 13.20 1.56 18.18
C GLU A 89 12.92 1.46 19.69
N GLU A 90 12.91 2.58 20.41
CA GLU A 90 12.63 2.63 21.83
C GLU A 90 11.17 2.27 22.13
N PHE A 91 10.22 2.81 21.35
CA PHE A 91 8.82 2.43 21.47
C PHE A 91 8.61 0.96 21.09
N ALA A 92 9.24 0.48 20.01
CA ALA A 92 9.17 -0.94 19.65
C ALA A 92 9.71 -1.85 20.77
N GLY A 93 10.82 -1.46 21.41
CA GLY A 93 11.36 -2.17 22.57
C GLY A 93 10.46 -2.11 23.82
N PHE A 94 9.70 -1.03 23.99
CA PHE A 94 8.67 -0.92 25.03
C PHE A 94 7.50 -1.88 24.76
N VAL A 95 6.99 -1.91 23.52
CA VAL A 95 5.91 -2.83 23.12
C VAL A 95 6.35 -4.29 23.28
N GLU A 96 7.55 -4.65 22.83
CA GLU A 96 8.09 -6.02 22.96
C GLU A 96 8.13 -6.50 24.42
N GLN A 97 8.39 -5.60 25.38
CA GLN A 97 8.41 -5.94 26.80
C GLN A 97 7.02 -6.12 27.41
N GLN A 98 6.02 -5.39 26.90
CA GLN A 98 4.68 -5.34 27.48
C GLN A 98 3.68 -6.29 26.79
N ALA A 99 3.81 -6.45 25.48
CA ALA A 99 2.88 -7.16 24.61
C ALA A 99 3.60 -7.65 23.33
N PRO A 100 4.54 -8.62 23.43
CA PRO A 100 5.34 -9.10 22.30
C PRO A 100 4.49 -9.71 21.16
N GLU A 101 3.28 -10.19 21.46
CA GLU A 101 2.34 -10.68 20.45
C GLU A 101 1.93 -9.62 19.42
N LEU A 102 2.01 -8.33 19.75
CA LEU A 102 1.66 -7.24 18.84
C LEU A 102 2.63 -7.11 17.66
N ALA A 103 3.80 -7.76 17.71
CA ALA A 103 4.73 -7.82 16.59
C ALA A 103 4.08 -8.38 15.31
N GLN A 104 3.04 -9.23 15.45
CA GLN A 104 2.33 -9.78 14.30
C GLN A 104 1.60 -8.72 13.46
N LEU A 105 1.21 -7.58 14.06
CA LEU A 105 0.59 -6.47 13.33
C LEU A 105 1.49 -5.95 12.19
N GLN A 106 2.81 -6.12 12.31
CA GLN A 106 3.79 -5.64 11.32
C GLN A 106 3.90 -6.53 10.09
N THR A 107 3.37 -7.74 10.17
CA THR A 107 3.42 -8.76 9.11
C THR A 107 2.03 -9.25 8.73
N LEU A 108 0.97 -8.57 9.20
CA LEU A 108 -0.38 -8.87 8.76
C LEU A 108 -0.49 -8.63 7.25
N GLU A 109 -1.14 -9.58 6.59
CA GLU A 109 -1.50 -9.49 5.18
C GLU A 109 -2.98 -9.09 5.10
N ASN A 110 -3.74 -9.80 4.27
CA ASN A 110 -5.15 -9.50 4.05
C ASN A 110 -6.01 -9.87 5.26
N VAL A 111 -6.88 -8.94 5.65
CA VAL A 111 -8.00 -9.16 6.59
C VAL A 111 -9.32 -9.03 5.84
N GLU A 112 -10.34 -9.74 6.30
CA GLU A 112 -11.66 -9.72 5.66
C GLU A 112 -12.52 -8.56 6.19
N ILE A 113 -13.06 -7.74 5.30
CA ILE A 113 -13.98 -6.64 5.63
C ILE A 113 -15.34 -7.25 6.02
N PRO A 114 -15.83 -7.08 7.26
CA PRO A 114 -17.02 -7.79 7.74
C PRO A 114 -18.29 -7.51 6.95
N ALA A 115 -18.45 -6.28 6.43
CA ALA A 115 -19.66 -5.88 5.72
C ALA A 115 -19.75 -6.47 4.30
N THR A 116 -18.62 -6.74 3.64
CA THR A 116 -18.58 -7.14 2.22
C THR A 116 -17.96 -8.52 1.99
N GLY A 117 -17.18 -9.05 2.93
CA GLY A 117 -16.37 -10.26 2.77
C GLY A 117 -15.15 -10.06 1.87
N GLU A 118 -14.83 -8.81 1.49
CA GLU A 118 -13.69 -8.52 0.61
C GLU A 118 -12.37 -8.47 1.40
N PRO A 119 -11.24 -8.90 0.82
CA PRO A 119 -9.94 -8.76 1.45
C PRO A 119 -9.46 -7.30 1.38
N VAL A 120 -8.79 -6.84 2.43
CA VAL A 120 -8.03 -5.60 2.42
C VAL A 120 -6.65 -5.84 3.03
N ASP A 121 -5.60 -5.36 2.39
CA ASP A 121 -4.25 -5.45 2.95
C ASP A 121 -4.16 -4.51 4.16
N PHE A 122 -4.00 -5.08 5.35
CA PHE A 122 -4.10 -4.32 6.60
C PHE A 122 -2.92 -3.35 6.80
N VAL A 123 -1.70 -3.78 6.48
CA VAL A 123 -0.52 -2.94 6.70
C VAL A 123 -0.47 -1.83 5.64
N HIS A 124 -0.83 -2.14 4.39
CA HIS A 124 -0.99 -1.13 3.33
C HIS A 124 -2.05 -0.11 3.70
N LEU A 125 -3.21 -0.56 4.19
CA LEU A 125 -4.29 0.30 4.67
C LEU A 125 -3.80 1.26 5.76
N VAL A 126 -3.13 0.75 6.80
CA VAL A 126 -2.65 1.59 7.92
C VAL A 126 -1.60 2.61 7.44
N ALA A 127 -0.70 2.23 6.53
CA ALA A 127 0.26 3.16 5.93
C ALA A 127 -0.46 4.27 5.12
N GLY A 128 -1.45 3.89 4.30
CA GLY A 128 -2.26 4.82 3.50
C GLY A 128 -3.11 5.77 4.34
N ILE A 129 -3.70 5.28 5.45
CA ILE A 129 -4.41 6.09 6.46
C ILE A 129 -3.46 7.16 7.01
N GLY A 130 -2.27 6.75 7.46
CA GLY A 130 -1.28 7.66 8.02
C GLY A 130 -0.84 8.74 7.04
N ALA A 131 -0.56 8.35 5.79
CA ALA A 131 -0.10 9.29 4.79
C ALA A 131 -1.20 10.29 4.39
N THR A 132 -2.44 9.81 4.29
CA THR A 132 -3.60 10.67 4.05
C THR A 132 -3.81 11.66 5.20
N TRP A 133 -3.71 11.19 6.44
CA TRP A 133 -3.79 12.05 7.62
C TRP A 133 -2.67 13.11 7.62
N LYS A 134 -1.46 12.76 7.18
CA LYS A 134 -0.34 13.69 6.92
C LYS A 134 -0.46 14.47 5.60
N ARG A 135 -1.63 14.44 4.93
CA ARG A 135 -1.99 15.22 3.74
C ARG A 135 -1.23 14.84 2.46
N LEU A 136 -0.75 13.61 2.35
CA LEU A 136 -0.13 13.06 1.13
C LEU A 136 -0.88 11.80 0.63
N PRO A 137 -2.18 11.91 0.32
CA PRO A 137 -2.98 10.74 -0.05
C PRO A 137 -2.53 10.11 -1.37
N VAL A 138 -2.36 10.89 -2.45
CA VAL A 138 -2.23 10.33 -3.81
C VAL A 138 -1.00 9.44 -3.95
N VAL A 139 0.21 9.96 -3.70
CA VAL A 139 1.46 9.21 -3.90
C VAL A 139 1.61 7.99 -2.98
N CYS A 140 1.01 8.05 -1.78
CA CYS A 140 1.12 7.00 -0.77
C CYS A 140 -0.07 6.02 -0.75
N THR A 141 -1.02 6.20 -1.67
CA THR A 141 -2.11 5.24 -1.89
C THR A 141 -2.14 4.91 -3.39
N TRP A 142 -3.30 5.07 -4.03
CA TRP A 142 -3.56 4.69 -5.42
C TRP A 142 -2.53 5.19 -6.44
N GLY A 143 -1.93 6.36 -6.23
CA GLY A 143 -0.96 6.93 -7.16
C GLY A 143 0.36 6.16 -7.18
N GLY A 144 0.84 5.69 -6.03
CA GLY A 144 2.06 4.89 -5.93
C GLY A 144 1.92 3.56 -6.67
N ASP A 145 0.82 2.85 -6.44
CA ASP A 145 0.57 1.55 -7.06
C ASP A 145 0.25 1.68 -8.56
N CYS A 146 -0.40 2.78 -8.98
CA CYS A 146 -0.54 3.14 -10.39
C CYS A 146 0.83 3.29 -11.07
N ILE A 147 1.81 3.93 -10.43
CA ILE A 147 3.17 4.07 -10.98
C ILE A 147 3.83 2.70 -11.14
N GLN A 148 3.72 1.83 -10.13
CA GLN A 148 4.29 0.48 -10.17
C GLN A 148 3.66 -0.35 -11.29
N LEU A 149 2.33 -0.36 -11.39
CA LEU A 149 1.60 -1.09 -12.42
C LEU A 149 1.92 -0.55 -13.82
N ALA A 150 1.95 0.77 -14.02
CA ALA A 150 2.34 1.39 -15.28
C ALA A 150 3.78 1.02 -15.70
N GLY A 151 4.69 0.91 -14.73
CA GLY A 151 6.07 0.47 -14.94
C GLY A 151 6.19 -0.91 -15.60
N SER A 152 5.22 -1.81 -15.40
CA SER A 152 5.21 -3.16 -15.98
C SER A 152 5.14 -3.18 -17.52
N VAL A 153 4.62 -2.11 -18.13
CA VAL A 153 4.51 -1.96 -19.60
C VAL A 153 5.34 -0.79 -20.14
N GLN A 154 6.26 -0.25 -19.32
CA GLN A 154 7.15 0.84 -19.71
C GLN A 154 7.98 0.46 -20.95
N GLY A 155 8.08 1.38 -21.91
CA GLY A 155 8.90 1.19 -23.12
C GLY A 155 8.30 0.25 -24.16
N SER A 156 7.05 -0.18 -23.98
CA SER A 156 6.31 -0.99 -24.96
C SER A 156 6.04 -0.27 -26.28
N GLY A 157 6.07 1.07 -26.29
CA GLY A 157 5.75 1.91 -27.46
C GLY A 157 4.25 1.92 -27.81
N MET A 158 3.41 1.38 -26.92
CA MET A 158 1.95 1.37 -27.05
C MET A 158 1.37 2.78 -26.82
N ASP A 159 0.23 3.04 -27.45
CA ASP A 159 -0.62 4.18 -27.10
C ASP A 159 -1.40 3.91 -25.80
N GLU A 160 -2.09 4.93 -25.29
CA GLU A 160 -2.83 4.85 -24.04
C GLU A 160 -3.88 3.72 -24.06
N GLU A 161 -4.68 3.61 -25.13
CA GLU A 161 -5.74 2.62 -25.21
C GLU A 161 -5.19 1.19 -25.24
N SER A 162 -4.09 0.96 -25.97
CA SER A 162 -3.42 -0.35 -25.97
C SER A 162 -2.84 -0.69 -24.59
N CYS A 163 -2.29 0.29 -23.88
CA CYS A 163 -1.87 0.13 -22.49
C CYS A 163 -3.05 -0.21 -21.56
N ILE A 164 -4.21 0.44 -21.72
CA ILE A 164 -5.44 0.12 -20.96
C ILE A 164 -5.81 -1.35 -21.17
N GLN A 165 -5.88 -1.81 -22.42
CA GLN A 165 -6.23 -3.21 -22.71
C GLN A 165 -5.22 -4.21 -22.11
N GLN A 166 -3.93 -3.86 -22.10
CA GLN A 166 -2.88 -4.71 -21.54
C GLN A 166 -2.89 -4.75 -20.01
N LEU A 167 -3.19 -3.63 -19.35
CA LEU A 167 -3.11 -3.48 -17.89
C LEU A 167 -4.43 -3.85 -17.18
N LYS A 168 -5.57 -3.72 -17.85
CA LYS A 168 -6.91 -3.99 -17.28
C LYS A 168 -7.02 -5.34 -16.54
N PRO A 169 -6.49 -6.47 -17.03
CA PRO A 169 -6.58 -7.75 -16.32
C PRO A 169 -5.84 -7.79 -14.98
N TYR A 170 -4.91 -6.87 -14.76
CA TYR A 170 -4.09 -6.76 -13.56
C TYR A 170 -4.55 -5.63 -12.63
N PHE A 171 -5.33 -4.67 -13.12
CA PHE A 171 -5.81 -3.57 -12.29
C PHE A 171 -6.90 -4.05 -11.31
N ALA A 172 -6.66 -3.91 -10.00
CA ALA A 172 -7.57 -4.31 -8.92
C ALA A 172 -8.05 -5.78 -9.07
N CYS A 173 -7.18 -6.68 -9.51
CA CYS A 173 -7.54 -8.06 -9.79
C CYS A 173 -7.62 -8.92 -8.52
N GLU A 174 -8.49 -9.93 -8.52
CA GLU A 174 -8.65 -10.84 -7.36
C GLU A 174 -7.46 -11.78 -7.13
N ASP A 175 -6.63 -12.04 -8.16
CA ASP A 175 -5.42 -12.83 -7.99
C ASP A 175 -4.31 -11.96 -7.42
N GLU A 176 -4.13 -12.04 -6.10
CA GLU A 176 -3.14 -11.31 -5.31
C GLU A 176 -1.70 -11.46 -5.83
N ASN A 177 -1.38 -12.55 -6.54
CA ASN A 177 -0.02 -12.80 -7.05
C ASN A 177 0.15 -12.36 -8.51
N ALA A 178 -0.92 -11.95 -9.19
CA ALA A 178 -0.89 -11.61 -10.61
C ALA A 178 -0.54 -10.14 -10.87
N SER A 179 -0.66 -9.26 -9.86
CA SER A 179 -0.58 -7.82 -10.05
C SER A 179 0.27 -7.11 -9.00
N LEU A 180 0.73 -5.92 -9.37
CA LEU A 180 1.31 -4.91 -8.49
C LEU A 180 0.25 -3.95 -7.91
N LEU A 181 -1.02 -4.17 -8.24
CA LEU A 181 -2.19 -3.49 -7.70
C LEU A 181 -3.35 -4.52 -7.65
N PRO A 182 -3.26 -5.53 -6.76
CA PRO A 182 -4.35 -6.47 -6.53
C PRO A 182 -5.57 -5.78 -5.90
N LYS A 183 -6.68 -6.52 -5.78
CA LYS A 183 -7.93 -5.99 -5.23
C LYS A 183 -7.77 -5.55 -3.76
N SER A 184 -7.01 -6.28 -2.95
CA SER A 184 -6.71 -5.95 -1.55
C SER A 184 -6.07 -4.56 -1.39
N ASP A 185 -5.04 -4.27 -2.19
CA ASP A 185 -4.34 -2.98 -2.21
C ASP A 185 -5.23 -1.86 -2.76
N TRP A 186 -5.98 -2.12 -3.84
CA TRP A 186 -6.96 -1.16 -4.35
C TRP A 186 -7.99 -0.75 -3.29
N LEU A 187 -8.51 -1.72 -2.54
CA LEU A 187 -9.43 -1.43 -1.44
C LEU A 187 -8.73 -0.68 -0.30
N ALA A 188 -7.49 -1.06 0.04
CA ALA A 188 -6.69 -0.38 1.05
C ALA A 188 -6.37 1.08 0.68
N ASP A 189 -6.16 1.37 -0.61
CA ASP A 189 -5.93 2.72 -1.12
C ASP A 189 -7.17 3.61 -0.96
N LEU A 190 -8.33 3.11 -1.40
CA LEU A 190 -9.59 3.85 -1.30
C LEU A 190 -9.98 4.08 0.15
N ASP A 191 -9.92 3.01 0.95
CA ASP A 191 -10.33 3.01 2.35
C ASP A 191 -9.34 3.81 3.20
N GLY A 192 -8.05 3.77 2.87
CA GLY A 192 -7.00 4.56 3.51
C GLY A 192 -7.19 6.06 3.32
N VAL A 193 -7.57 6.49 2.11
CA VAL A 193 -7.95 7.88 1.84
C VAL A 193 -9.21 8.26 2.64
N ASN A 194 -10.23 7.41 2.59
CA ASN A 194 -11.50 7.71 3.25
C ASN A 194 -11.34 7.87 4.77
N ILE A 195 -10.69 6.90 5.42
CA ILE A 195 -10.47 6.92 6.87
C ILE A 195 -9.49 8.04 7.24
N GLY A 196 -8.33 8.10 6.59
CA GLY A 196 -7.28 9.06 6.90
C GLY A 196 -7.71 10.52 6.74
N SER A 197 -8.65 10.81 5.83
CA SER A 197 -9.18 12.17 5.63
C SER A 197 -10.01 12.69 6.82
N THR A 198 -10.49 11.78 7.67
CA THR A 198 -11.34 12.10 8.83
C THR A 198 -10.58 12.13 10.15
N LEU A 199 -9.34 11.63 10.18
CA LEU A 199 -8.56 11.53 11.41
C LEU A 199 -8.09 12.91 11.92
N THR A 200 -8.02 12.99 13.24
CA THR A 200 -7.39 14.07 14.01
C THR A 200 -6.26 13.48 14.87
N GLN A 201 -5.45 14.33 15.50
CA GLN A 201 -4.37 13.88 16.38
C GLN A 201 -4.87 13.00 17.56
N ASP A 202 -6.12 13.20 17.99
CA ASP A 202 -6.75 12.54 19.14
C ASP A 202 -7.62 11.34 18.71
N SER A 203 -7.59 10.97 17.43
CA SER A 203 -8.40 9.88 16.90
C SER A 203 -7.87 8.51 17.32
N ASP A 204 -8.78 7.64 17.74
CA ASP A 204 -8.52 6.20 17.90
C ASP A 204 -8.53 5.54 16.52
N LEU A 205 -7.38 5.04 16.07
CA LEU A 205 -7.22 4.40 14.77
C LEU A 205 -8.10 3.15 14.63
N ALA A 206 -8.15 2.30 15.66
CA ALA A 206 -8.90 1.06 15.61
C ALA A 206 -10.40 1.33 15.53
N GLU A 207 -10.91 2.27 16.33
CA GLU A 207 -12.33 2.65 16.26
C GLU A 207 -12.68 3.36 14.96
N SER A 208 -11.78 4.18 14.41
CA SER A 208 -12.00 4.84 13.12
C SER A 208 -12.14 3.82 11.98
N ILE A 209 -11.30 2.78 11.96
CA ILE A 209 -11.42 1.67 11.00
C ILE A 209 -12.70 0.87 11.25
N ARG A 210 -13.03 0.58 12.52
CA ARG A 210 -14.24 -0.18 12.91
C ARG A 210 -15.52 0.52 12.46
N GLU A 211 -15.63 1.82 12.72
CA GLU A 211 -16.78 2.63 12.32
C GLU A 211 -16.92 2.67 10.79
N TYR A 212 -15.82 2.88 10.08
CA TYR A 212 -15.82 2.90 8.63
C TYR A 212 -16.35 1.59 8.03
N TYR A 213 -15.87 0.45 8.52
CA TYR A 213 -16.26 -0.86 7.99
C TYR A 213 -17.60 -1.39 8.50
N ARG A 214 -18.24 -0.76 9.48
CA ARG A 214 -19.51 -1.25 10.07
C ARG A 214 -20.63 -1.40 9.02
N SER A 215 -20.68 -0.52 8.04
CA SER A 215 -21.71 -0.53 7.00
C SER A 215 -21.22 -0.06 5.63
N ILE A 216 -19.94 -0.27 5.32
CA ILE A 216 -19.40 0.14 4.03
C ILE A 216 -20.01 -0.68 2.88
N SER A 217 -20.26 -0.03 1.76
CA SER A 217 -20.62 -0.67 0.49
C SER A 217 -19.65 -0.22 -0.60
N THR A 218 -19.60 -0.95 -1.72
CA THR A 218 -18.78 -0.57 -2.90
C THR A 218 -19.09 0.85 -3.38
N GLY A 219 -20.37 1.21 -3.49
CA GLY A 219 -20.79 2.55 -3.92
C GLY A 219 -20.42 3.63 -2.91
N GLU A 220 -20.64 3.40 -1.61
CA GLU A 220 -20.31 4.39 -0.58
C GLU A 220 -18.79 4.60 -0.44
N ARG A 221 -17.99 3.53 -0.56
CA ARG A 221 -16.52 3.59 -0.63
C ARG A 221 -16.06 4.51 -1.75
N ALA A 222 -16.53 4.24 -2.98
CA ALA A 222 -16.17 5.03 -4.15
C ALA A 222 -16.67 6.48 -4.03
N ARG A 223 -17.89 6.69 -3.52
CA ARG A 223 -18.47 8.03 -3.34
C ARG A 223 -17.64 8.88 -2.39
N ARG A 224 -17.28 8.34 -1.22
CA ARG A 224 -16.43 9.02 -0.24
C ARG A 224 -15.06 9.34 -0.83
N PHE A 225 -14.46 8.38 -1.52
CA PHE A 225 -13.13 8.55 -2.11
C PHE A 225 -13.13 9.65 -3.17
N VAL A 226 -14.11 9.58 -4.08
CA VAL A 226 -14.26 10.56 -5.16
C VAL A 226 -14.48 11.96 -4.60
N LEU A 227 -15.36 12.10 -3.60
CA LEU A 227 -15.61 13.38 -2.95
C LEU A 227 -14.34 13.93 -2.27
N ALA A 228 -13.58 13.07 -1.59
CA ALA A 228 -12.35 13.47 -0.91
C ALA A 228 -11.22 13.88 -1.86
N GLN A 229 -11.08 13.20 -3.02
CA GLN A 229 -9.97 13.43 -3.94
C GLN A 229 -10.28 14.44 -5.05
N PHE A 230 -11.50 14.43 -5.57
CA PHE A 230 -11.91 15.16 -6.77
C PHE A 230 -13.07 16.15 -6.53
N GLY A 231 -13.75 16.07 -5.39
CA GLY A 231 -14.92 16.88 -5.09
C GLY A 231 -16.18 16.36 -5.78
N GLU A 232 -17.12 17.25 -6.07
CA GLU A 232 -18.33 16.91 -6.82
C GLU A 232 -18.00 16.69 -8.30
N VAL A 233 -18.43 15.56 -8.86
CA VAL A 233 -18.10 15.16 -10.23
C VAL A 233 -19.20 14.29 -10.83
N ASP A 234 -19.37 14.39 -12.14
CA ASP A 234 -20.17 13.47 -12.94
C ASP A 234 -19.30 12.31 -13.42
N THR A 235 -19.36 11.16 -12.74
CA THR A 235 -18.55 9.99 -13.13
C THR A 235 -19.07 9.30 -14.39
N GLY A 236 -20.30 9.62 -14.82
CA GLY A 236 -20.88 9.16 -16.08
C GLY A 236 -20.34 9.88 -17.31
N ASP A 237 -19.75 11.08 -17.16
CA ASP A 237 -18.94 11.72 -18.21
C ASP A 237 -17.52 11.13 -18.18
N GLN A 238 -17.37 9.95 -18.79
CA GLN A 238 -16.13 9.18 -18.77
C GLN A 238 -14.93 10.00 -19.26
N GLN A 239 -15.08 10.83 -20.30
CA GLN A 239 -13.96 11.60 -20.84
C GLN A 239 -13.53 12.70 -19.85
N ALA A 240 -14.50 13.44 -19.30
CA ALA A 240 -14.20 14.49 -18.32
C ALA A 240 -13.62 13.91 -17.03
N PHE A 241 -14.16 12.80 -16.54
CA PHE A 241 -13.70 12.20 -15.30
C PHE A 241 -12.30 11.60 -15.43
N ARG A 242 -12.00 10.89 -16.53
CA ARG A 242 -10.63 10.44 -16.84
C ARG A 242 -9.63 11.60 -16.85
N GLN A 243 -9.99 12.73 -17.46
CA GLN A 243 -9.13 13.91 -17.49
C GLN A 243 -8.90 14.46 -16.07
N GLN A 244 -9.94 14.54 -15.24
CA GLN A 244 -9.81 15.03 -13.87
C GLN A 244 -8.90 14.13 -13.01
N VAL A 245 -8.98 12.81 -13.18
CA VAL A 245 -8.08 11.87 -12.49
C VAL A 245 -6.63 12.07 -12.94
N LYS A 246 -6.39 12.22 -14.24
CA LYS A 246 -5.05 12.51 -14.79
C LYS A 246 -4.51 13.84 -14.26
N ASP A 247 -5.32 14.89 -14.27
CA ASP A 247 -4.92 16.22 -13.78
C ASP A 247 -4.54 16.15 -12.31
N LYS A 248 -5.34 15.47 -11.47
CA LYS A 248 -5.03 15.25 -10.05
C LYS A 248 -3.70 14.49 -9.89
N PHE A 249 -3.53 13.41 -10.62
CA PHE A 249 -2.34 12.56 -10.54
C PHE A 249 -1.07 13.32 -10.94
N PHE A 250 -1.06 13.98 -12.12
CA PHE A 250 0.12 14.66 -12.63
C PHE A 250 0.41 15.99 -11.94
N SER A 251 -0.57 16.62 -11.30
CA SER A 251 -0.37 17.84 -10.50
C SER A 251 0.01 17.57 -9.04
N ASP A 252 -0.11 16.32 -8.56
CA ASP A 252 0.26 15.96 -7.20
C ASP A 252 1.78 16.06 -7.00
N SER A 253 2.19 16.87 -6.03
CA SER A 253 3.62 17.12 -5.76
C SER A 253 4.37 15.88 -5.28
N GLY A 254 3.68 14.97 -4.58
CA GLY A 254 4.26 13.70 -4.15
C GLY A 254 4.56 12.79 -5.33
N VAL A 255 3.61 12.65 -6.25
CA VAL A 255 3.77 11.91 -7.51
C VAL A 255 4.90 12.51 -8.34
N GLN A 256 4.92 13.83 -8.54
CA GLN A 256 5.99 14.51 -9.27
C GLN A 256 7.37 14.23 -8.64
N LEU A 257 7.49 14.37 -7.32
CA LEU A 257 8.74 14.11 -6.60
C LEU A 257 9.19 12.66 -6.74
N LEU A 258 8.26 11.70 -6.63
CA LEU A 258 8.56 10.28 -6.79
C LEU A 258 9.08 9.99 -8.20
N LEU A 259 8.37 10.45 -9.23
CA LEU A 259 8.77 10.25 -10.63
C LEU A 259 10.11 10.92 -10.95
N LEU A 260 10.38 12.12 -10.41
CA LEU A 260 11.69 12.77 -10.53
C LEU A 260 12.80 11.96 -9.87
N SER A 261 12.56 11.44 -8.65
CA SER A 261 13.55 10.62 -7.93
C SER A 261 13.90 9.33 -8.69
N GLN A 262 12.92 8.79 -9.43
CA GLN A 262 13.05 7.60 -10.27
C GLN A 262 13.52 7.90 -11.71
N LYS A 263 13.76 9.17 -12.05
CA LYS A 263 14.12 9.63 -13.41
C LYS A 263 13.07 9.29 -14.47
N GLN A 264 11.82 9.18 -14.05
CA GLN A 264 10.63 8.96 -14.89
C GLN A 264 9.91 10.26 -15.23
N MET A 265 10.31 11.36 -14.62
CA MET A 265 9.91 12.72 -14.94
C MET A 265 11.17 13.62 -15.02
N THR A 266 11.12 14.65 -15.86
CA THR A 266 12.16 15.66 -16.03
C THR A 266 11.53 17.04 -16.19
N LEU A 267 12.36 18.08 -16.26
CA LEU A 267 11.97 19.41 -16.69
C LEU A 267 12.24 19.59 -18.20
N ASP A 268 11.31 20.19 -18.93
CA ASP A 268 11.52 20.66 -20.30
C ASP A 268 12.32 21.98 -20.34
N GLU A 269 12.49 22.58 -21.53
CA GLU A 269 13.24 23.83 -21.71
C GLU A 269 12.60 25.01 -20.96
N GLU A 270 11.27 25.00 -20.83
CA GLU A 270 10.46 25.98 -20.10
C GLU A 270 10.34 25.70 -18.59
N ARG A 271 10.97 24.63 -18.10
CA ARG A 271 10.90 24.15 -16.70
C ARG A 271 9.52 23.63 -16.28
N ASN A 272 8.74 23.12 -17.22
CA ASN A 272 7.56 22.33 -16.90
C ASN A 272 7.95 20.89 -16.60
N PHE A 273 7.23 20.26 -15.67
CA PHE A 273 7.35 18.84 -15.43
C PHE A 273 6.81 18.04 -16.61
N VAL A 274 7.63 17.17 -17.16
CA VAL A 274 7.27 16.27 -18.26
C VAL A 274 7.68 14.84 -17.94
N VAL A 275 6.76 13.90 -18.16
CA VAL A 275 7.01 12.47 -18.01
C VAL A 275 7.89 11.99 -19.16
N VAL A 276 8.78 11.03 -18.91
CA VAL A 276 9.57 10.41 -19.98
C VAL A 276 8.66 9.67 -20.98
N ASP A 277 8.96 9.77 -22.28
CA ASP A 277 8.12 9.22 -23.34
C ASP A 277 7.75 7.75 -23.15
N SER A 278 8.67 6.94 -22.62
CA SER A 278 8.48 5.50 -22.40
C SER A 278 7.43 5.16 -21.35
N LEU A 279 7.03 6.13 -20.52
CA LEU A 279 6.11 5.95 -19.40
C LEU A 279 4.85 6.84 -19.51
N ASN A 280 4.83 7.82 -20.42
CA ASN A 280 3.70 8.74 -20.56
C ASN A 280 2.37 8.02 -20.87
N ALA A 281 2.32 7.17 -21.90
CA ALA A 281 1.11 6.41 -22.22
C ALA A 281 0.72 5.39 -21.13
N PRO A 282 1.64 4.61 -20.54
CA PRO A 282 1.34 3.77 -19.38
C PRO A 282 0.72 4.50 -18.18
N LEU A 283 1.25 5.66 -17.79
CA LEU A 283 0.70 6.43 -16.66
C LEU A 283 -0.68 7.01 -16.96
N ASN A 284 -0.90 7.49 -18.18
CA ASN A 284 -2.24 7.91 -18.61
C ASN A 284 -3.23 6.74 -18.59
N ALA A 285 -2.80 5.54 -18.97
CA ALA A 285 -3.65 4.35 -18.99
C ALA A 285 -4.10 3.91 -17.59
N VAL A 286 -3.19 3.86 -16.60
CA VAL A 286 -3.58 3.53 -15.22
C VAL A 286 -4.49 4.59 -14.61
N CYS A 287 -4.28 5.89 -14.90
CA CYS A 287 -5.21 6.95 -14.47
C CYS A 287 -6.60 6.77 -15.10
N SER A 288 -6.67 6.39 -16.37
CA SER A 288 -7.93 6.09 -17.05
C SER A 288 -8.62 4.86 -16.45
N LEU A 289 -7.85 3.82 -16.08
CA LEU A 289 -8.37 2.64 -15.38
C LEU A 289 -8.90 2.98 -13.98
N THR A 290 -8.22 3.85 -13.22
CA THR A 290 -8.69 4.37 -11.93
C THR A 290 -10.06 5.05 -12.10
N ALA A 291 -10.18 5.96 -13.08
CA ALA A 291 -11.44 6.67 -13.35
C ALA A 291 -12.56 5.70 -13.77
N ASP A 292 -12.28 4.78 -14.68
CA ASP A 292 -13.25 3.80 -15.16
C ASP A 292 -13.74 2.87 -14.04
N THR A 293 -12.82 2.41 -13.18
CA THR A 293 -13.14 1.52 -12.06
C THR A 293 -14.00 2.24 -11.03
N LEU A 294 -13.69 3.50 -10.71
CA LEU A 294 -14.51 4.32 -9.82
C LEU A 294 -15.89 4.61 -10.40
N ALA A 295 -15.97 4.90 -11.70
CA ALA A 295 -17.25 5.11 -12.39
C ALA A 295 -18.09 3.83 -12.39
N GLU A 296 -17.49 2.65 -12.58
CA GLU A 296 -18.18 1.36 -12.48
C GLU A 296 -18.70 1.09 -11.07
N MET A 297 -17.89 1.34 -10.03
CA MET A 297 -18.31 1.22 -8.63
C MET A 297 -19.48 2.14 -8.27
N LEU A 298 -19.65 3.24 -9.01
CA LEU A 298 -20.70 4.25 -8.84
C LEU A 298 -21.85 4.12 -9.83
N ASP A 299 -21.85 3.13 -10.72
CA ASP A 299 -22.82 3.00 -11.83
C ASP A 299 -22.95 4.30 -12.67
N GLY A 300 -21.82 5.02 -12.84
CA GLY A 300 -21.77 6.30 -13.55
C GLY A 300 -22.52 7.45 -12.85
N ALA A 301 -22.79 7.35 -11.55
CA ALA A 301 -23.52 8.37 -10.81
C ALA A 301 -22.77 9.70 -10.69
N LYS A 302 -23.55 10.77 -10.51
CA LYS A 302 -23.02 12.07 -10.08
C LYS A 302 -22.75 12.04 -8.59
N VAL A 303 -21.50 12.26 -8.22
CA VAL A 303 -21.09 12.39 -6.83
C VAL A 303 -21.33 13.83 -6.38
N THR A 304 -22.10 14.00 -5.32
CA THR A 304 -22.37 15.30 -4.69
C THR A 304 -22.04 15.23 -3.20
N GLY A 305 -21.85 16.38 -2.55
CA GLY A 305 -21.56 16.47 -1.13
C GLY A 305 -22.73 16.11 -0.20
N ALA A 306 -23.94 16.00 -0.75
CA ALA A 306 -25.08 15.48 -0.01
C ALA A 306 -24.92 13.97 0.19
N ALA A 307 -25.14 13.48 1.41
CA ALA A 307 -25.33 12.05 1.63
C ALA A 307 -26.51 11.58 0.77
N GLU A 308 -26.46 10.36 0.22
CA GLU A 308 -27.65 9.77 -0.39
C GLU A 308 -28.78 9.80 0.63
N GLU A 309 -29.81 10.62 0.38
CA GLU A 309 -30.96 10.73 1.24
C GLU A 309 -31.67 9.38 1.26
N THR A 310 -31.51 8.65 2.36
CA THR A 310 -32.57 7.73 2.78
C THR A 310 -33.78 8.62 3.08
N PRO A 311 -34.98 8.39 2.50
CA PRO A 311 -36.04 9.39 2.57
C PRO A 311 -36.53 9.54 4.00
N GLN A 312 -36.20 10.66 4.67
CA GLN A 312 -36.92 11.11 5.85
C GLN A 312 -36.90 12.64 6.04
N GLU A 313 -38.10 13.14 6.28
CA GLU A 313 -38.63 14.50 6.42
C GLU A 313 -37.81 15.55 7.20
N THR A 314 -37.69 16.71 6.55
CA THR A 314 -37.81 18.11 7.04
C THR A 314 -37.12 18.58 8.33
N GLY A 315 -36.36 19.69 8.20
CA GLY A 315 -36.13 20.62 9.32
C GLY A 315 -34.99 21.60 9.11
N GLU A 316 -35.24 22.73 8.45
CA GLU A 316 -34.31 23.85 8.28
C GLU A 316 -33.87 24.48 9.61
N THR A 317 -32.58 24.81 9.75
CA THR A 317 -32.17 26.11 10.32
C THR A 317 -30.75 26.50 9.89
N GLN A 318 -30.59 27.74 9.44
CA GLN A 318 -29.37 28.36 8.92
C GLN A 318 -28.56 29.12 9.98
N SER A 319 -27.31 29.41 9.60
CA SER A 319 -26.50 30.65 9.85
C SER A 319 -25.29 30.51 10.82
N PRO A 320 -24.26 31.38 10.73
CA PRO A 320 -23.35 31.60 9.59
C PRO A 320 -21.84 31.62 9.98
N ALA A 321 -20.99 31.65 8.93
CA ALA A 321 -19.53 31.62 8.94
C ALA A 321 -18.81 32.82 9.61
N GLN A 322 -17.58 32.56 10.08
CA GLN A 322 -16.55 33.59 10.33
C GLN A 322 -15.24 33.23 9.63
N THR A 323 -14.73 34.22 8.91
CA THR A 323 -13.50 34.24 8.09
C THR A 323 -12.29 34.67 8.93
N SER A 324 -11.11 34.12 8.67
CA SER A 324 -9.82 34.70 9.07
C SER A 324 -8.74 34.29 8.07
N GLN A 325 -7.99 35.27 7.56
CA GLN A 325 -6.88 35.13 6.60
C GLN A 325 -5.54 34.77 7.28
N PRO A 326 -4.56 34.23 6.53
CA PRO A 326 -3.37 33.58 7.06
C PRO A 326 -2.12 34.49 7.14
N GLY A 327 -1.22 34.18 8.07
CA GLY A 327 0.10 34.80 8.21
C GLY A 327 1.20 34.00 7.48
N GLU A 328 2.10 34.72 6.82
CA GLU A 328 3.22 34.23 6.00
C GLU A 328 4.33 33.58 6.86
N ALA A 329 4.95 32.50 6.34
CA ALA A 329 6.20 31.94 6.86
C ALA A 329 7.21 31.73 5.71
N GLN A 330 8.44 32.24 5.89
CA GLN A 330 9.58 32.03 5.00
C GLN A 330 10.34 30.72 5.31
N PRO A 331 10.97 30.08 4.32
CA PRO A 331 11.57 28.75 4.48
C PRO A 331 13.06 28.78 4.87
N THR A 332 13.46 27.87 5.75
CA THR A 332 14.87 27.46 5.92
C THR A 332 14.98 25.94 5.84
N ALA A 333 15.75 25.44 4.87
CA ALA A 333 16.01 24.01 4.67
C ALA A 333 17.10 23.50 5.65
N PRO A 334 16.96 22.30 6.24
CA PRO A 334 18.05 21.63 6.91
C PRO A 334 18.79 20.61 6.00
N VAL A 335 20.04 20.38 6.39
CA VAL A 335 21.12 19.67 5.71
C VAL A 335 21.01 18.15 5.89
N LEU A 336 21.22 17.38 4.82
CA LEU A 336 21.23 15.91 4.78
C LEU A 336 22.34 15.31 5.66
N GLY A 337 21.95 14.64 6.75
CA GLY A 337 22.78 13.75 7.56
C GLY A 337 22.69 12.30 7.08
N GLN A 338 23.74 11.53 7.33
CA GLN A 338 24.04 10.22 6.75
C GLN A 338 22.93 9.16 6.96
N SER A 339 22.61 8.43 5.88
CA SER A 339 21.50 7.49 5.71
C SER A 339 21.57 6.22 6.60
N SER A 340 20.39 5.81 7.08
CA SER A 340 20.06 4.57 7.81
C SER A 340 20.48 3.26 7.14
N LEU A 341 20.81 3.28 5.84
CA LEU A 341 21.38 2.13 5.11
C LEU A 341 22.61 1.51 5.78
N ALA A 342 23.42 2.32 6.50
CA ALA A 342 24.56 1.82 7.24
C ALA A 342 24.17 0.99 8.48
N ARG A 343 23.00 1.25 9.08
CA ARG A 343 22.47 0.50 10.24
C ARG A 343 21.76 -0.79 9.83
N THR A 344 21.05 -0.79 8.71
CA THR A 344 20.37 -2.00 8.19
C THR A 344 21.35 -3.10 7.77
N MET A 345 22.54 -2.72 7.27
CA MET A 345 23.58 -3.71 6.92
C MET A 345 24.29 -4.32 8.14
N GLU A 346 24.21 -3.71 9.32
CA GLU A 346 24.82 -4.24 10.55
C GLU A 346 24.00 -5.39 11.16
N LYS A 347 22.68 -5.42 10.95
CA LYS A 347 21.75 -6.37 11.59
C LYS A 347 21.69 -7.76 10.92
N TYR A 348 22.16 -7.90 9.67
CA TYR A 348 22.07 -9.14 8.88
C TYR A 348 23.42 -9.63 8.32
N SER A 349 24.49 -9.59 9.12
CA SER A 349 25.83 -10.05 8.74
C SER A 349 25.96 -11.56 8.44
N TRP A 350 24.88 -12.35 8.63
CA TRP A 350 24.85 -13.81 8.39
C TRP A 350 24.24 -14.23 7.04
N LEU A 351 23.47 -13.36 6.37
CA LEU A 351 22.85 -13.68 5.07
C LEU A 351 23.85 -14.02 3.94
N PRO A 352 25.03 -13.37 3.84
CA PRO A 352 26.03 -13.73 2.82
C PRO A 352 26.58 -15.16 3.02
N TRP A 353 26.63 -15.64 4.26
CA TRP A 353 27.14 -16.98 4.60
C TRP A 353 26.10 -18.07 4.31
N ALA A 354 24.82 -17.78 4.52
CA ALA A 354 23.73 -18.70 4.21
C ALA A 354 23.59 -18.93 2.68
N LEU A 355 23.69 -17.86 1.88
CA LEU A 355 23.66 -17.96 0.42
C LEU A 355 24.93 -18.59 -0.15
N GLY A 356 26.11 -18.28 0.42
CA GLY A 356 27.37 -18.89 0.03
C GLY A 356 27.41 -20.41 0.26
N GLY A 357 26.81 -20.91 1.35
CA GLY A 357 26.72 -22.33 1.65
C GLY A 357 25.86 -23.12 0.65
N VAL A 358 24.73 -22.55 0.21
CA VAL A 358 23.83 -23.18 -0.77
C VAL A 358 24.49 -23.26 -2.15
N VAL A 359 25.17 -22.20 -2.58
CA VAL A 359 25.89 -22.20 -3.87
C VAL A 359 27.05 -23.21 -3.86
N LEU A 360 27.81 -23.29 -2.78
CA LEU A 360 28.91 -24.27 -2.64
C LEU A 360 28.39 -25.71 -2.68
N PHE A 361 27.25 -25.99 -2.05
CA PHE A 361 26.61 -27.30 -2.07
C PHE A 361 26.16 -27.69 -3.50
N CYS A 362 25.51 -26.78 -4.23
CA CYS A 362 25.11 -27.02 -5.62
C CYS A 362 26.31 -27.31 -6.54
N VAL A 363 27.41 -26.57 -6.40
CA VAL A 363 28.64 -26.79 -7.18
C VAL A 363 29.29 -28.14 -6.88
N LEU A 364 29.32 -28.56 -5.61
CA LEU A 364 29.86 -29.87 -5.21
C LEU A 364 29.02 -31.03 -5.75
N VAL A 365 27.70 -30.91 -5.72
CA VAL A 365 26.78 -31.91 -6.30
C VAL A 365 27.01 -32.04 -7.81
N LEU A 366 27.13 -30.92 -8.53
CA LEU A 366 27.42 -30.91 -9.97
C LEU A 366 28.79 -31.49 -10.32
N ALA A 367 29.81 -31.24 -9.48
CA ALA A 367 31.16 -31.80 -9.66
C ALA A 367 31.23 -33.31 -9.44
N VAL A 368 30.45 -33.85 -8.48
CA VAL A 368 30.34 -35.30 -8.24
C VAL A 368 29.59 -35.99 -9.38
N LEU A 369 28.56 -35.35 -9.92
CA LEU A 369 27.79 -35.87 -11.07
C LEU A 369 28.61 -35.86 -12.36
N SER A 370 29.48 -34.87 -12.58
CA SER A 370 30.34 -34.81 -13.77
C SER A 370 31.50 -35.80 -13.75
N ARG A 371 32.04 -36.15 -12.57
CA ARG A 371 33.09 -37.18 -12.42
C ARG A 371 32.61 -38.62 -12.66
N LYS A 372 31.33 -38.92 -12.44
CA LYS A 372 30.74 -40.24 -12.73
C LYS A 372 30.41 -40.47 -14.22
N SER A 373 30.64 -39.46 -15.06
CA SER A 373 30.37 -39.48 -16.51
C SER A 373 31.62 -39.72 -17.38
N ARG A 374 32.78 -40.00 -16.78
CA ARG A 374 33.97 -40.46 -17.51
C ARG A 374 34.23 -41.94 -17.28
#